data_AF-A0A150MLE4-F1
#
_entry.id   AF-A0A150MLE4-F1
#
_cell.length_a   1.000
_cell.length_b   1.000
_cell.length_c   1.000
_cell.angle_alpha   90.00
_cell.angle_beta   90.00
_cell.angle_gamma   90.00
#
_symmetry.space_group_name_H-M   'P 1'
#
loop_
_entity.id
_entity.type
_entity.pdbx_description
1 polymer ?
#
loop_
_entity_poly.entity_id
_entity_poly.type
_entity_poly.pdbx_seq_one_letter_code
_entity_poly.pdbx_strand_id
1 'polypeptide(L)'
;MKDFYDVFTLLSTENFDGRVLWEAIFETFQRRRTNLEKEHPVFSSSFVEDESRNKQWKAFLQRTGIKEDLQFPFVMEKIRDFLFPVYDSILKENEYWKMWNSRTLKWE
;
A
#
# COMPACT_ATOMS: atom_id res chain seq x y z
N MET A 1 3.84 -2.41 11.35
CA MET A 1 4.67 -1.27 10.91
C MET A 1 5.65 -1.67 9.84
N LYS A 2 6.47 -2.72 10.05
CA LYS A 2 7.39 -3.25 9.04
C LYS A 2 6.74 -3.45 7.66
N ASP A 3 5.56 -4.09 7.59
CA ASP A 3 4.91 -4.36 6.30
C ASP A 3 4.61 -3.08 5.50
N PHE A 4 4.20 -1.98 6.17
CA PHE A 4 4.00 -0.70 5.51
C PHE A 4 5.32 -0.10 5.01
N TYR A 5 6.39 -0.25 5.78
CA TYR A 5 7.72 0.17 5.34
C TYR A 5 8.20 -0.64 4.14
N ASP A 6 8.05 -1.97 4.18
CA ASP A 6 8.46 -2.84 3.07
C ASP A 6 7.69 -2.50 1.80
N VAL A 7 6.36 -2.33 1.87
CA VAL A 7 5.54 -1.93 0.71
C VAL A 7 5.95 -0.54 0.21
N PHE A 8 6.22 0.41 1.10
CA PHE A 8 6.69 1.74 0.73
C PHE A 8 8.06 1.71 0.05
N THR A 9 8.99 0.89 0.54
CA THR A 9 10.28 0.68 -0.10
C THR A 9 10.09 0.09 -1.50
N LEU A 10 9.27 -0.96 -1.63
CA LEU A 10 9.01 -1.60 -2.93
C LEU A 10 8.40 -0.62 -3.94
N LEU A 11 7.33 0.10 -3.60
CA LEU A 11 6.72 1.07 -4.51
C LEU A 11 7.67 2.25 -4.84
N SER A 12 8.64 2.55 -3.97
CA SER A 12 9.59 3.65 -4.20
C SER A 12 10.85 3.23 -4.94
N THR A 13 11.06 1.94 -5.17
CA THR A 13 12.29 1.41 -5.78
C THR A 13 12.03 0.60 -7.04
N GLU A 14 10.89 -0.08 -7.13
CA GLU A 14 10.57 -1.02 -8.22
C GLU A 14 9.40 -0.53 -9.07
N ASN A 15 9.46 -0.83 -10.36
CA ASN A 15 8.32 -0.66 -11.26
C ASN A 15 7.42 -1.90 -11.19
N PHE A 16 6.11 -1.71 -11.34
CA PHE A 16 5.13 -2.79 -11.31
C PHE A 16 4.26 -2.79 -12.55
N ASP A 17 4.04 -3.98 -13.09
CA ASP A 17 2.96 -4.20 -14.05
C ASP A 17 1.64 -4.35 -13.28
N GLY A 18 0.68 -3.47 -13.59
CA GLY A 18 -0.61 -3.42 -12.94
C GLY A 18 -1.42 -4.70 -13.10
N ARG A 19 -1.30 -5.40 -14.24
CA ARG A 19 -2.04 -6.62 -14.50
C ARG A 19 -1.46 -7.79 -13.70
N VAL A 20 -0.14 -7.84 -13.58
CA VAL A 20 0.55 -8.84 -12.75
C VAL A 20 0.24 -8.62 -11.27
N LEU A 21 0.28 -7.36 -10.81
CA LEU A 21 -0.04 -7.02 -9.42
C LEU A 21 -1.51 -7.31 -9.09
N TRP A 22 -2.42 -6.98 -10.00
CA TRP A 22 -3.85 -7.31 -9.89
C TRP A 22 -4.07 -8.80 -9.65
N GLU A 23 -3.45 -9.65 -10.49
CA GLU A 23 -3.59 -11.10 -10.41
C GLU A 23 -3.01 -11.65 -9.11
N ALA A 24 -1.81 -11.19 -8.75
CA ALA A 24 -1.16 -11.60 -7.51
C ALA A 24 -2.01 -11.27 -6.28
N ILE A 25 -2.63 -10.09 -6.23
CA ILE A 25 -3.51 -9.69 -5.12
C ILE A 25 -4.80 -10.54 -5.13
N PHE A 26 -5.46 -10.67 -6.28
CA PHE A 26 -6.70 -11.42 -6.42
C PHE A 26 -6.52 -12.88 -6.00
N GLU A 27 -5.54 -13.58 -6.57
CA GLU A 27 -5.25 -14.98 -6.26
C GLU A 27 -4.85 -15.18 -4.80
N THR A 28 -4.11 -14.23 -4.22
CA THR A 28 -3.74 -14.28 -2.79
C THR A 28 -4.98 -14.17 -1.89
N PHE A 29 -5.90 -13.25 -2.22
CA PHE A 29 -7.13 -13.08 -1.44
C PHE A 29 -8.03 -14.31 -1.55
N GLN A 30 -8.21 -14.87 -2.75
CA GLN A 30 -8.97 -16.11 -2.95
C GLN A 30 -8.37 -17.27 -2.16
N ARG A 31 -7.05 -17.48 -2.28
CA ARG A 31 -6.35 -18.57 -1.57
C ARG A 31 -6.46 -18.44 -0.05
N ARG A 32 -6.42 -17.21 0.47
CA ARG A 32 -6.55 -16.93 1.91
C ARG A 32 -8.00 -16.82 2.39
N ARG A 33 -8.97 -16.88 1.47
CA ARG A 33 -10.39 -16.64 1.73
C ARG A 33 -10.60 -15.28 2.44
N THR A 34 -9.84 -14.28 2.01
CA THR A 34 -9.95 -12.92 2.52
C THR A 34 -11.13 -12.22 1.86
N ASN A 35 -12.07 -11.72 2.66
CA ASN A 35 -13.22 -10.99 2.15
C ASN A 35 -12.78 -9.67 1.51
N LEU A 36 -13.32 -9.38 0.34
CA LEU A 36 -13.15 -8.10 -0.34
C LEU A 36 -14.16 -7.08 0.23
N GLU A 37 -13.65 -6.07 0.92
CA GLU A 37 -14.45 -4.99 1.50
C GLU A 37 -14.36 -3.73 0.65
N LYS A 38 -15.50 -3.13 0.29
CA LYS A 38 -15.54 -1.87 -0.47
C LYS A 38 -14.86 -0.72 0.27
N GLU A 39 -15.08 -0.65 1.58
CA GLU A 39 -14.54 0.39 2.45
C GLU A 39 -13.49 -0.20 3.40
N HIS A 40 -12.42 -0.77 2.83
CA HIS A 40 -11.40 -1.42 3.64
C HIS A 40 -10.75 -0.40 4.60
N PRO A 41 -10.72 -0.67 5.93
CA PRO A 41 -10.22 0.29 6.93
C PRO A 41 -8.80 0.79 6.70
N VAL A 42 -7.92 0.01 6.05
CA VAL A 42 -6.53 0.42 5.78
C VAL A 42 -6.45 1.67 4.89
N PHE A 43 -7.48 1.91 4.08
CA PHE A 43 -7.62 3.08 3.22
C PHE A 43 -8.56 4.14 3.84
N SER A 44 -8.89 4.11 5.12
CA SER A 44 -9.62 5.21 5.76
C SER A 44 -8.66 6.29 6.26
N SER A 45 -9.15 7.54 6.40
CA SER A 45 -8.39 8.60 7.09
C SER A 45 -8.18 8.25 8.57
N SER A 46 -9.20 7.69 9.22
CA SER A 46 -9.15 7.27 10.62
C SER A 46 -8.05 6.24 10.91
N PHE A 47 -7.66 5.44 9.91
CA PHE A 47 -6.54 4.51 10.06
C PHE A 47 -5.20 5.23 10.19
N VAL A 48 -5.02 6.26 9.36
CA VAL A 48 -3.79 7.06 9.25
C VAL A 48 -3.66 8.06 10.40
N GLU A 49 -4.77 8.62 10.85
CA GLU A 49 -4.84 9.63 11.92
C GLU A 49 -4.74 9.03 13.32
N ASP A 50 -4.81 7.70 13.46
CA ASP A 50 -4.70 7.02 14.75
C ASP A 50 -3.35 7.32 15.44
N GLU A 51 -3.40 7.97 16.60
CA GLU A 51 -2.21 8.39 17.33
C GLU A 51 -1.34 7.20 17.77
N SER A 52 -1.97 6.06 18.10
CA SER A 52 -1.26 4.86 18.54
C SER A 52 -0.42 4.29 17.40
N ARG A 53 -0.96 4.20 16.18
CA ARG A 53 -0.22 3.78 14.98
C ARG A 53 0.91 4.75 14.67
N ASN A 54 0.69 6.06 14.75
CA ASN A 54 1.75 7.04 14.53
C ASN A 54 2.91 6.89 15.55
N LYS A 55 2.60 6.62 16.83
CA LYS A 55 3.61 6.32 17.85
C LYS A 55 4.34 5.01 17.57
N GLN A 56 3.62 3.95 17.19
CA GLN A 56 4.20 2.66 16.82
C GLN A 56 5.12 2.77 15.58
N TRP A 57 4.75 3.60 14.61
CA TRP A 57 5.56 3.87 13.42
C TRP A 57 6.89 4.54 13.79
N LYS A 58 6.84 5.63 14.57
CA LYS A 58 8.06 6.31 15.05
C LYS A 58 8.97 5.36 15.83
N ALA A 59 8.39 4.55 16.72
CA ALA A 59 9.15 3.57 17.48
C ALA A 59 9.76 2.47 16.59
N PHE A 60 9.07 2.06 15.52
CA PHE A 60 9.59 1.12 14.53
C PHE A 60 10.81 1.69 13.79
N LEU A 61 10.72 2.93 13.29
CA LEU A 61 11.83 3.59 12.58
C LEU A 61 13.08 3.69 13.48
N GLN A 62 12.89 4.13 14.73
CA GLN A 62 13.97 4.25 15.71
C GLN A 62 14.67 2.90 15.98
N ARG A 63 13.89 1.84 16.25
CA ARG A 63 14.45 0.51 16.54
C ARG A 63 15.20 -0.10 15.34
N THR A 64 14.79 0.26 14.13
CA THR A 64 15.39 -0.24 12.88
C THR A 64 16.59 0.60 12.44
N GLY A 65 16.86 1.73 13.11
CA GLY A 65 17.99 2.61 12.79
C GLY A 65 17.76 3.48 11.54
N ILE A 66 16.51 3.62 11.09
CA ILE A 66 16.15 4.47 9.95
C ILE A 66 16.20 5.92 10.43
N LYS A 67 17.11 6.71 9.82
CA LYS A 67 17.36 8.11 10.22
C LYS A 67 16.46 9.13 9.52
N GLU A 68 15.71 8.68 8.52
CA GLU A 68 14.79 9.53 7.77
C GLU A 68 13.56 9.86 8.63
N ASP A 69 13.15 11.12 8.62
CA ASP A 69 11.90 11.56 9.26
C ASP A 69 10.70 11.23 8.37
N LEU A 70 10.50 9.93 8.15
CA LEU A 70 9.46 9.41 7.29
C LEU A 70 8.13 9.39 8.05
N GLN A 71 7.23 10.32 7.72
CA GLN A 71 5.93 10.44 8.39
C GLN A 71 4.97 9.31 7.96
N PHE A 72 4.31 8.67 8.94
CA PHE A 72 3.35 7.60 8.66
C PHE A 72 2.22 8.01 7.69
N PRO A 73 1.65 9.23 7.79
CA PRO A 73 0.65 9.69 6.83
C PRO A 73 1.14 9.75 5.40
N PHE A 74 2.37 10.20 5.18
CA PHE A 74 2.96 10.26 3.85
C PHE A 74 3.16 8.86 3.27
N VAL A 75 3.64 7.91 4.07
CA VAL A 75 3.78 6.51 3.67
C VAL A 75 2.43 5.91 3.26
N MET A 76 1.40 6.11 4.07
CA MET A 76 0.07 5.57 3.80
C MET A 76 -0.60 6.23 2.59
N GLU A 77 -0.34 7.51 2.34
CA GLU A 77 -0.77 8.19 1.11
C GLU A 77 -0.19 7.48 -0.12
N LYS A 78 1.13 7.21 -0.14
CA LYS A 78 1.76 6.54 -1.29
C LYS A 78 1.35 5.08 -1.43
N ILE A 79 1.17 4.36 -0.33
CA ILE A 79 0.61 3.01 -0.35
C ILE A 79 -0.82 3.02 -0.91
N ARG A 80 -1.63 4.02 -0.56
CA ARG A 80 -2.98 4.18 -1.11
C ARG A 80 -2.91 4.45 -2.62
N ASP A 81 -2.12 5.42 -3.06
CA ASP A 81 -1.95 5.76 -4.49
C ASP A 81 -1.52 4.54 -5.31
N PHE A 82 -0.70 3.67 -4.72
CA PHE A 82 -0.21 2.44 -5.34
C PHE A 82 -1.27 1.31 -5.33
N LEU A 83 -1.78 0.91 -4.17
CA LEU A 83 -2.61 -0.30 -4.03
C LEU A 83 -4.11 -0.06 -4.28
N PHE A 84 -4.64 1.11 -3.91
CA PHE A 84 -6.09 1.33 -3.95
C PHE A 84 -6.67 1.23 -5.38
N PRO A 85 -6.05 1.82 -6.43
CA PRO A 85 -6.58 1.69 -7.79
C PRO A 85 -6.64 0.23 -8.28
N VAL A 86 -5.64 -0.58 -7.91
CA VAL A 86 -5.61 -2.01 -8.25
C VAL A 86 -6.69 -2.76 -7.46
N TYR A 87 -6.78 -2.53 -6.16
CA TYR A 87 -7.79 -3.14 -5.30
C TYR A 87 -9.23 -2.79 -5.72
N ASP A 88 -9.49 -1.52 -6.07
CA ASP A 88 -10.79 -1.06 -6.56
C ASP A 88 -11.15 -1.69 -7.91
N SER A 89 -10.17 -1.92 -8.79
CA SER A 89 -10.42 -2.66 -10.04
C SER A 89 -10.80 -4.13 -9.79
N ILE A 90 -10.19 -4.80 -8.80
CA ILE A 90 -10.60 -6.15 -8.36
C ILE A 90 -12.05 -6.14 -7.89
N LEU A 91 -12.44 -5.18 -7.04
CA LEU A 91 -13.82 -5.05 -6.55
C LEU A 91 -14.84 -4.84 -7.66
N LYS A 92 -14.42 -4.21 -8.77
CA LYS A 92 -15.25 -3.94 -9.95
C LYS A 92 -15.15 -5.02 -11.02
N GLU A 93 -14.41 -6.11 -10.74
CA GLU A 93 -14.15 -7.20 -11.69
C GLU A 93 -13.54 -6.71 -13.02
N ASN A 94 -12.72 -5.66 -12.95
CA ASN A 94 -12.01 -5.09 -14.09
C ASN A 94 -10.52 -5.36 -13.97
N GLU A 95 -9.85 -5.51 -15.11
CA GLU A 95 -8.41 -5.60 -15.19
C GLU A 95 -7.74 -4.21 -15.03
N TYR A 96 -6.47 -4.21 -14.61
CA TYR A 96 -5.71 -2.99 -14.37
C TYR A 96 -4.44 -2.93 -15.23
N TRP A 97 -4.54 -2.29 -16.40
CA TRP A 97 -3.50 -2.32 -17.45
C TRP A 97 -2.53 -1.12 -17.42
N LYS A 98 -2.13 -0.66 -16.23
CA LYS A 98 -1.18 0.45 -16.07
C LYS A 98 0.18 -0.01 -15.58
N MET A 99 1.19 0.83 -15.74
CA MET A 99 2.54 0.60 -15.23
C MET A 99 2.85 1.55 -14.07
N TRP A 100 3.31 1.00 -12.95
CA TRP A 100 3.78 1.82 -11.85
C TRP A 100 5.20 2.28 -12.14
N ASN A 101 5.43 3.58 -12.05
CA ASN A 101 6.73 4.19 -12.20
C ASN A 101 7.24 4.64 -10.83
N SER A 102 8.24 3.95 -10.28
CA SER A 102 8.80 4.25 -8.95
C SER A 102 9.48 5.61 -8.87
N ARG A 103 9.86 6.20 -10.00
CA ARG A 103 10.47 7.54 -10.05
C ARG A 103 9.45 8.65 -9.93
N THR A 104 8.25 8.46 -10.49
CA THR A 104 7.16 9.45 -10.45
C THR A 104 6.14 9.15 -9.35
N LEU A 105 6.20 7.95 -8.76
CA LEU A 105 5.25 7.39 -7.79
C LEU A 105 3.81 7.44 -8.30
N LYS A 106 3.62 7.03 -9.56
CA LYS A 106 2.33 7.07 -10.25
C LYS A 106 2.13 5.87 -11.17
N TRP A 107 0.87 5.55 -11.40
CA TRP A 107 0.43 4.65 -12.45
C TRP A 107 0.28 5.41 -13.77
N GLU A 108 1.00 4.95 -14.80
CA GLU A 108 1.05 5.47 -16.17
C GLU A 108 0.31 4.55 -17.14
#